data_AF-A0A960BX55-F1
#
_entry.id   AF-A0A960BX55-F1
#
_cell.length_a   1.000
_cell.length_b   1.000
_cell.length_c   1.000
_cell.angle_alpha   90.00
_cell.angle_beta   90.00
_cell.angle_gamma   90.00
#
_symmetry.space_group_name_H-M   'P 1'
#
loop_
_entity.id
_entity.type
_entity.pdbx_description
1 polymer ?
#
loop_
_entity_poly.entity_id
_entity_poly.type
_entity_poly.pdbx_seq_one_letter_code
_entity_poly.pdbx_strand_id
1 'polypeptide(L)'
;WRRVVAAIRSQPWGTVARNTETIIGWGERYGVDALLEEAIRRARRDFQVAARRKHGQRLRRLRLSAGLTLRELGAATGITAANLSKYENGLMSPTLDTVERIEQALAVQRPRALEGDGADAASIAP
;
A
#
# COMPACT_ATOMS: atom_id res chain seq x y z
N TRP A 1 -3.41 10.51 26.98
CA TRP A 1 -4.02 10.64 25.63
C TRP A 1 -3.05 10.93 24.48
N ARG A 2 -2.21 11.99 24.51
CA ARG A 2 -1.27 12.29 23.38
C ARG A 2 -0.40 11.11 22.93
N ARG A 3 0.12 10.31 23.86
CA ARG A 3 0.92 9.09 23.57
C ARG A 3 0.11 7.99 22.88
N VAL A 4 -1.14 7.78 23.30
CA VAL A 4 -2.07 6.80 22.68
C VAL A 4 -2.38 7.21 21.25
N VAL A 5 -2.75 8.48 21.04
CA VAL A 5 -3.01 9.02 19.70
C VAL A 5 -1.78 8.92 18.80
N ALA A 6 -0.57 9.20 19.33
CA ALA A 6 0.67 9.03 18.58
C ALA A 6 0.93 7.56 18.18
N ALA A 7 0.69 6.61 19.08
CA ALA A 7 0.84 5.18 18.82
C ALA A 7 -0.18 4.66 17.78
N ILE A 8 -1.43 5.12 17.83
CA ILE A 8 -2.45 4.77 16.83
C ILE A 8 -2.07 5.34 15.45
N ARG A 9 -1.52 6.56 15.40
CA ARG A 9 -1.03 7.16 14.15
C ARG A 9 0.11 6.36 13.53
N SER A 10 1.02 5.79 14.33
CA SER A 10 2.11 4.95 13.81
C SER A 10 1.66 3.54 13.45
N GLN A 11 0.67 2.97 14.16
CA GLN A 11 0.17 1.62 13.95
C GLN A 11 -1.37 1.55 14.04
N PRO A 12 -2.11 1.88 12.96
CA PRO A 12 -3.57 1.98 12.99
C PRO A 12 -4.34 0.65 13.20
N TRP A 13 -3.65 -0.49 13.07
CA TRP A 13 -4.15 -1.84 13.36
C TRP A 13 -3.36 -2.54 14.49
N GLY A 14 -2.47 -1.81 15.16
CA GLY A 14 -1.65 -2.32 16.26
C GLY A 14 -2.45 -2.57 17.54
N THR A 15 -1.81 -3.19 18.52
CA THR A 15 -2.44 -3.59 19.79
C THR A 15 -3.09 -2.41 20.52
N VAL A 16 -2.47 -1.23 20.50
CA VAL A 16 -3.03 -0.02 21.12
C VAL A 16 -4.35 0.40 20.46
N ALA A 17 -4.46 0.29 19.13
CA ALA A 17 -5.69 0.63 18.40
C ALA A 17 -6.81 -0.39 18.72
N ARG A 18 -6.50 -1.69 18.69
CA ARG A 18 -7.47 -2.75 19.01
C ARG A 18 -7.97 -2.69 20.45
N ASN A 19 -7.07 -2.51 21.42
CA ASN A 19 -7.45 -2.39 22.83
C ASN A 19 -8.32 -1.15 23.06
N THR A 20 -8.06 -0.06 22.33
CA THR A 20 -8.89 1.15 22.39
C THR A 20 -10.30 0.86 21.85
N GLU A 21 -10.45 0.13 20.75
CA GLU A 21 -11.74 -0.31 20.22
C GLU A 21 -12.51 -1.18 21.24
N THR A 22 -11.83 -2.07 21.96
CA THR A 22 -12.44 -2.90 23.02
C THR A 22 -12.99 -2.06 24.18
N ILE A 23 -12.26 -1.03 24.61
CA ILE A 23 -12.66 -0.15 25.72
C ILE A 23 -13.84 0.76 25.33
N ILE A 24 -13.87 1.22 24.08
CA ILE A 24 -14.96 2.06 23.54
C ILE A 24 -16.30 1.29 23.50
N GLY A 25 -16.25 -0.03 23.31
CA GLY A 25 -17.45 -0.88 23.26
C GLY A 25 -18.20 -1.07 24.58
N TRP A 26 -17.70 -0.56 25.72
CA TRP A 26 -18.28 -0.79 27.06
C TRP A 26 -19.41 0.18 27.45
N GLY A 27 -19.89 1.03 26.53
CA GLY A 27 -21.23 1.61 26.59
C GLY A 27 -21.44 2.82 27.51
N GLU A 28 -20.45 3.24 28.29
CA GLU A 28 -20.52 4.53 29.00
C GLU A 28 -19.86 5.63 28.16
N ARG A 29 -20.67 6.59 27.71
CA ARG A 29 -20.30 7.72 26.84
C ARG A 29 -19.34 8.70 27.53
N TYR A 30 -18.09 8.30 27.69
CA TYR A 30 -17.00 9.24 27.96
C TYR A 30 -16.55 9.80 26.62
N GLY A 31 -16.92 11.05 26.28
CA GLY A 31 -16.71 11.68 24.96
C GLY A 31 -15.28 11.69 24.37
N VAL A 32 -14.30 11.08 25.04
CA VAL A 32 -13.00 10.70 24.49
C VAL A 32 -13.09 9.52 23.50
N ASP A 33 -14.11 8.67 23.61
CA ASP A 33 -14.39 7.55 22.70
C ASP A 33 -14.56 8.00 21.25
N ALA A 34 -15.45 8.96 21.00
CA ALA A 34 -15.70 9.54 19.68
C ALA A 34 -14.43 10.19 19.08
N LEU A 35 -13.61 10.81 19.93
CA LEU A 35 -12.33 11.40 19.51
C LEU A 35 -11.30 10.32 19.16
N LEU A 36 -11.25 9.22 19.90
CA LEU A 36 -10.36 8.09 19.62
C LEU A 36 -10.81 7.34 18.36
N GLU A 37 -12.11 7.16 18.16
CA GLU A 37 -12.66 6.60 16.93
C GLU A 37 -12.27 7.44 15.71
N GLU A 38 -12.43 8.77 15.77
CA GLU A 38 -12.01 9.63 14.66
C GLU A 38 -10.49 9.63 14.49
N ALA A 39 -9.72 9.56 15.57
CA ALA A 39 -8.27 9.42 15.47
C ALA A 39 -7.86 8.12 14.75
N ILE A 40 -8.48 6.98 15.08
CA ILE A 40 -8.24 5.69 14.41
C ILE A 40 -8.67 5.76 12.95
N ARG A 41 -9.89 6.26 12.68
CA ARG A 41 -10.46 6.38 11.34
C ARG A 41 -9.57 7.23 10.43
N ARG A 42 -9.11 8.37 10.92
CA ARG A 42 -8.18 9.26 10.20
C ARG A 42 -6.81 8.60 9.98
N ALA A 43 -6.23 7.99 11.01
CA ALA A 43 -4.95 7.30 10.90
C ALA A 43 -4.99 6.17 9.86
N ARG A 44 -6.09 5.40 9.80
CA ARG A 44 -6.31 4.36 8.78
C ARG A 44 -6.36 4.93 7.37
N ARG A 45 -7.09 6.03 7.15
CA ARG A 45 -7.14 6.71 5.83
C ARG A 45 -5.77 7.21 5.40
N ASP A 46 -5.07 7.91 6.29
CA ASP A 46 -3.75 8.49 6.01
C ASP A 46 -2.73 7.40 5.68
N PHE A 47 -2.75 6.28 6.42
CA PHE A 47 -1.89 5.13 6.14
C PHE A 47 -2.19 4.51 4.78
N GLN A 48 -3.46 4.30 4.42
CA GLN A 48 -3.82 3.73 3.12
C GLN A 48 -3.36 4.60 1.95
N VAL A 49 -3.49 5.93 2.07
CA VAL A 49 -3.02 6.88 1.04
C VAL A 49 -1.50 6.82 0.91
N ALA A 50 -0.77 6.83 2.03
CA ALA A 50 0.69 6.72 2.03
C ALA A 50 1.17 5.39 1.44
N ALA A 51 0.51 4.29 1.79
CA ALA A 51 0.81 2.96 1.27
C ALA A 51 0.60 2.90 -0.25
N ARG A 52 -0.54 3.40 -0.77
CA ARG A 52 -0.81 3.44 -2.22
C ARG A 52 0.25 4.24 -2.97
N ARG A 53 0.64 5.42 -2.47
CA ARG A 53 1.71 6.24 -3.06
C ARG A 53 3.05 5.50 -3.08
N LYS A 54 3.41 4.81 -2.00
CA LYS A 54 4.65 4.01 -1.92
C LYS A 54 4.67 2.88 -2.96
N HIS A 55 3.54 2.17 -3.14
CA HIS A 55 3.42 1.14 -4.17
C HIS A 55 3.49 1.72 -5.58
N GLY A 56 2.79 2.82 -5.86
CA GLY A 56 2.86 3.53 -7.13
C GLY A 56 4.28 3.98 -7.49
N GLN A 57 5.02 4.53 -6.53
CA GLN A 57 6.43 4.89 -6.72
C GLN A 57 7.31 3.68 -7.02
N ARG A 58 7.05 2.53 -6.38
CA ARG A 58 7.76 1.27 -6.69
C ARG A 58 7.50 0.83 -8.12
N LEU A 59 6.24 0.87 -8.57
CA LEU A 59 5.88 0.57 -9.97
C LEU A 59 6.62 1.50 -10.94
N ARG A 60 6.59 2.82 -10.69
CA ARG A 60 7.31 3.80 -11.51
C ARG A 60 8.80 3.48 -11.62
N ARG A 61 9.45 3.13 -10.51
CA ARG A 61 10.87 2.74 -10.52
C ARG A 61 11.13 1.50 -11.37
N LEU A 62 10.30 0.47 -11.23
CA LEU A 62 10.43 -0.77 -12.02
C LEU A 62 10.25 -0.49 -13.52
N ARG A 63 9.23 0.28 -13.89
CA ARG A 63 9.01 0.68 -15.29
C ARG A 63 10.20 1.43 -15.86
N LEU A 64 10.71 2.43 -15.13
CA LEU A 64 11.87 3.21 -15.56
C LEU A 64 13.14 2.35 -15.64
N SER A 65 13.34 1.39 -14.73
CA SER A 65 14.47 0.46 -14.79
C SER A 65 14.41 -0.50 -15.97
N ALA A 66 13.21 -0.77 -16.49
CA ALA A 66 13.00 -1.52 -17.73
C ALA A 66 13.09 -0.64 -18.99
N GLY A 67 13.42 0.65 -18.86
CA GLY A 67 13.51 1.57 -20.00
C GLY A 67 12.18 1.95 -20.63
N LEU A 68 11.05 1.65 -19.97
CA LEU A 68 9.72 1.79 -20.54
C LEU A 68 9.09 3.16 -20.29
N THR A 69 8.44 3.71 -21.30
CA THR A 69 7.45 4.78 -21.16
C THR A 69 6.12 4.24 -20.63
N LEU A 70 5.24 5.13 -20.15
CA LEU A 70 3.87 4.75 -19.75
C LEU A 70 3.06 4.20 -20.93
N ARG A 71 3.32 4.65 -22.16
CA ARG A 71 2.61 4.19 -23.35
C ARG A 71 3.03 2.78 -23.74
N GLU A 72 4.32 2.48 -23.67
CA GLU A 72 4.85 1.15 -23.99
C GLU A 72 4.44 0.12 -22.93
N LEU A 73 4.52 0.46 -21.65
CA LEU A 73 3.97 -0.41 -20.60
C LEU A 73 2.46 -0.62 -20.81
N GLY A 74 1.74 0.46 -21.14
CA GLY A 74 0.32 0.38 -21.40
C GLY A 74 -0.05 -0.53 -22.56
N ALA A 75 0.74 -0.51 -23.64
CA ALA A 75 0.60 -1.41 -24.76
C ALA A 75 0.86 -2.88 -24.36
N ALA A 76 1.88 -3.14 -23.54
CA ALA A 76 2.21 -4.49 -23.06
C ALA A 76 1.16 -5.07 -22.10
N THR A 77 0.49 -4.24 -21.30
CA THR A 77 -0.46 -4.69 -20.28
C THR A 77 -1.93 -4.54 -20.69
N GLY A 78 -2.23 -3.82 -21.78
CA GLY A 78 -3.59 -3.41 -22.14
C GLY A 78 -4.18 -2.36 -21.19
N ILE A 79 -3.33 -1.56 -20.52
CA ILE A 79 -3.76 -0.52 -19.58
C ILE A 79 -3.46 0.84 -20.19
N THR A 80 -4.37 1.80 -20.09
CA THR A 80 -4.10 3.14 -20.63
C THR A 80 -2.96 3.83 -19.86
N ALA A 81 -2.15 4.62 -20.55
CA ALA A 81 -1.08 5.42 -19.94
C ALA A 81 -1.61 6.34 -18.82
N ALA A 82 -2.85 6.84 -18.96
CA ALA A 82 -3.52 7.64 -17.94
C ALA A 82 -3.81 6.83 -16.66
N ASN A 83 -4.29 5.59 -16.78
CA ASN A 83 -4.52 4.72 -15.63
C ASN A 83 -3.20 4.30 -14.97
N LEU A 84 -2.17 3.95 -15.77
CA LEU A 84 -0.83 3.69 -15.25
C LEU A 84 -0.28 4.90 -14.48
N SER A 85 -0.44 6.12 -14.99
CA SER A 85 -0.07 7.34 -14.28
C SER A 85 -0.82 7.49 -12.95
N LYS A 86 -2.13 7.21 -12.92
CA LYS A 86 -2.92 7.23 -11.67
C LYS A 86 -2.42 6.19 -10.67
N TYR A 87 -2.06 4.99 -11.12
CA TYR A 87 -1.47 3.95 -10.26
C TYR A 87 -0.11 4.39 -9.71
N GLU A 88 0.79 4.90 -10.57
CA GLU A 88 2.12 5.36 -10.16
C GLU A 88 2.09 6.51 -9.14
N ASN A 89 1.06 7.36 -9.23
CA ASN A 89 0.86 8.48 -8.31
C ASN A 89 0.00 8.12 -7.08
N GLY A 90 -0.44 6.86 -6.95
CA GLY A 90 -1.28 6.39 -5.84
C GLY A 90 -2.69 6.99 -5.81
N LEU A 91 -3.16 7.54 -6.94
CA LEU A 91 -4.49 8.13 -7.11
C LEU A 91 -5.56 7.07 -7.35
N MET A 92 -5.16 5.88 -7.80
CA MET A 92 -6.04 4.73 -8.01
C MET A 92 -5.34 3.47 -7.53
N SER A 93 -6.10 2.50 -7.02
CA SER A 93 -5.57 1.17 -6.70
C SER A 93 -5.85 0.23 -7.87
N PRO A 94 -4.83 -0.48 -8.39
CA PRO A 94 -5.07 -1.53 -9.37
C PRO A 94 -5.81 -2.71 -8.73
N THR A 95 -6.55 -3.48 -9.54
CA THR A 95 -7.05 -4.80 -9.12
C THR A 95 -5.89 -5.79 -9.10
N LEU A 96 -6.09 -6.96 -8.47
CA LEU A 96 -5.09 -8.03 -8.47
C LEU A 96 -4.70 -8.45 -9.90
N ASP A 97 -5.69 -8.68 -10.76
CA ASP A 97 -5.49 -8.95 -12.19
C ASP A 97 -4.61 -7.89 -12.89
N THR A 98 -4.84 -6.62 -12.57
CA THR A 98 -4.07 -5.51 -13.15
C THR A 98 -2.60 -5.57 -12.67
N VAL A 99 -2.38 -5.91 -11.40
CA VAL A 99 -1.04 -6.09 -10.84
C VAL A 99 -0.32 -7.24 -11.54
N GLU A 100 -0.97 -8.39 -11.70
CA GLU A 100 -0.38 -9.56 -12.36
C GLU A 100 0.04 -9.26 -13.80
N ARG A 101 -0.82 -8.59 -14.59
CA ARG A 101 -0.48 -8.17 -15.96
C ARG A 101 0.73 -7.24 -16.01
N ILE A 102 0.81 -6.29 -15.07
CA ILE A 102 1.94 -5.36 -14.97
C ILE A 102 3.22 -6.10 -14.61
N GLU A 103 3.17 -7.03 -13.65
CA GLU A 103 4.34 -7.79 -13.21
C GLU A 103 4.87 -8.70 -14.32
N GLN A 104 3.99 -9.38 -15.06
CA GLN A 104 4.36 -10.19 -16.22
C GLN A 104 5.03 -9.33 -17.31
N ALA A 105 4.45 -8.18 -17.66
CA ALA A 105 5.01 -7.28 -18.66
C ALA A 105 6.40 -6.76 -18.26
N LEU A 106 6.60 -6.44 -16.97
CA LEU A 106 7.89 -6.00 -16.46
C LEU A 106 8.92 -7.14 -16.35
N ALA A 107 8.49 -8.38 -16.09
CA ALA A 107 9.37 -9.54 -16.02
C ALA A 107 9.94 -9.89 -17.40
N VAL A 108 9.13 -9.82 -18.46
CA VAL A 108 9.56 -10.09 -19.85
C VAL A 108 10.58 -9.07 -20.35
N GLN A 109 10.53 -7.83 -19.85
CA GLN A 109 11.43 -6.76 -20.27
C GLN A 109 12.65 -6.55 -19.39
N ARG A 110 12.75 -7.25 -18.26
CA ARG A 110 14.04 -7.36 -17.58
C ARG A 110 14.96 -8.20 -18.49
N PRO A 111 16.14 -7.71 -18.89
CA PRO A 111 17.14 -8.60 -19.45
C PRO A 111 17.37 -9.75 -18.45
N ARG A 112 17.32 -10.98 -18.95
CA ARG A 112 17.49 -12.25 -18.22
C ARG A 112 18.94 -12.41 -17.70
N ALA A 113 19.41 -11.44 -16.95
CA ALA A 113 20.75 -11.42 -16.38
C ALA A 113 20.61 -10.95 -14.93
N LEU A 114 19.97 -11.79 -14.11
CA LEU A 114 20.19 -12.01 -12.67
C LEU A 114 19.36 -13.24 -12.23
N GLU A 115 19.48 -14.37 -12.96
CA GLU A 115 19.22 -15.69 -12.35
C GLU A 115 20.50 -16.06 -11.60
N GLY A 116 20.57 -15.60 -10.36
CA GLY A 116 21.62 -15.88 -9.41
C GLY A 116 21.00 -15.84 -8.02
N ASP A 117 20.66 -17.03 -7.54
CA ASP A 117 20.39 -17.46 -6.17
C ASP A 117 19.77 -16.50 -5.15
N GLY A 118 18.67 -16.98 -4.57
CA GLY A 118 18.06 -16.40 -3.38
C GLY A 118 16.64 -16.90 -3.12
N ALA A 119 16.44 -18.22 -3.24
CA ALA A 119 15.42 -18.86 -2.43
C ALA A 119 15.69 -18.52 -0.95
N ASP A 120 14.63 -18.39 -0.17
CA ASP A 120 14.59 -18.12 1.28
C ASP A 120 14.29 -16.67 1.71
N ALA A 121 13.02 -16.28 1.53
CA ALA A 121 12.35 -15.35 2.46
C ALA A 121 10.84 -15.63 2.58
N ALA A 122 10.42 -16.88 2.38
CA ALA A 122 9.14 -17.40 2.86
C ALA A 122 9.36 -18.04 4.23
N SER A 123 9.75 -17.22 5.20
CA SER A 123 9.77 -17.56 6.62
C SER A 123 9.76 -16.27 7.40
N ILE A 124 9.08 -16.29 8.56
CA ILE A 124 8.85 -15.19 9.50
C ILE A 124 7.53 -14.42 9.27
N ALA A 125 6.41 -15.11 9.55
CA ALA A 125 5.44 -14.57 10.50
C ALA A 125 5.70 -15.27 11.85
N PRO A 126 5.75 -14.50 12.94
CA PRO A 126 4.77 -14.70 14.00
C PRO A 126 3.95 -13.45 14.31
#